data_AF-A0A645J471-F1
#
_entry.id   AF-A0A645J471-F1
#
_cell.length_a   1.000
_cell.length_b   1.000
_cell.length_c   1.000
_cell.angle_alpha   90.00
_cell.angle_beta   90.00
_cell.angle_gamma   90.00
#
_symmetry.space_group_name_H-M   'P 1'
#
loop_
_entity.id
_entity.type
_entity.pdbx_description
1 polymer ?
#
loop_
_entity_poly.entity_id
_entity_poly.type
_entity_poly.pdbx_seq_one_letter_code
_entity_poly.pdbx_strand_id
1 'polypeptide(L)'
;MSLLALDFEHDSLDTPRIAGVINANAGEAWLGIVRRDALLVRKMTLKPGQLFYISTYEHCYPCEGFSDEKFNAKSAAAGCDHIISGGVFEQFTNPVTAACAMFGASGIEFAVRNA
;
A
#
# COMPACT_ATOMS: atom_id res chain seq x y z
N MET A 1 16.68 3.44 5.49
CA MET A 1 17.77 2.44 5.45
C MET A 1 17.26 1.00 5.41
N SER A 2 16.05 0.68 5.89
CA SER A 2 15.58 -0.72 6.00
C SER A 2 15.54 -1.51 4.69
N LEU A 3 14.95 -0.98 3.62
CA LEU A 3 14.86 -1.70 2.33
C LEU A 3 16.25 -1.99 1.72
N LEU A 4 17.19 -1.05 1.84
CA LEU A 4 18.57 -1.26 1.39
C LEU A 4 19.26 -2.39 2.17
N ALA A 5 19.02 -2.47 3.49
CA ALA A 5 19.67 -3.45 4.34
C ALA A 5 19.05 -4.85 4.23
N LEU A 6 17.74 -4.94 4.00
CA LEU A 6 17.00 -6.20 3.92
C LEU A 6 16.98 -6.79 2.51
N ASP A 7 17.25 -5.97 1.49
CA ASP A 7 17.24 -6.33 0.07
C ASP A 7 15.89 -6.97 -0.39
N PHE A 8 15.82 -7.46 -1.62
CA PHE A 8 14.70 -8.30 -2.07
C PHE A 8 14.71 -9.67 -1.36
N GLU A 9 13.63 -10.45 -1.50
CA GLU A 9 13.56 -11.80 -0.93
C GLU A 9 14.21 -12.81 -1.88
N HIS A 10 15.17 -13.61 -1.39
CA HIS A 10 15.86 -14.64 -2.19
C HIS A 10 15.02 -15.92 -2.35
N ASP A 11 13.84 -15.79 -2.97
CA ASP A 11 12.98 -16.91 -3.36
C ASP A 11 13.08 -17.20 -4.87
N SER A 12 12.24 -18.09 -5.41
CA SER A 12 12.29 -18.45 -6.83
C SER A 12 11.93 -17.32 -7.80
N LEU A 13 11.29 -16.25 -7.33
CA LEU A 13 10.84 -15.11 -8.15
C LEU A 13 11.64 -13.84 -7.85
N ASP A 14 12.53 -13.90 -6.85
CA ASP A 14 13.21 -12.75 -6.25
C ASP A 14 12.22 -11.65 -5.84
N THR A 15 11.20 -12.06 -5.06
CA THR A 15 10.08 -11.23 -4.64
C THR A 15 10.57 -9.89 -4.05
N PRO A 16 10.11 -8.74 -4.59
CA PRO A 16 10.47 -7.44 -4.03
C PRO A 16 9.97 -7.24 -2.60
N ARG A 17 10.72 -6.51 -1.77
CA ARG A 17 10.18 -5.98 -0.52
C ARG A 17 9.59 -4.59 -0.77
N ILE A 18 8.31 -4.42 -0.43
CA ILE A 18 7.59 -3.15 -0.50
C ILE A 18 7.37 -2.56 0.90
N ALA A 19 7.28 -1.24 0.99
CA ALA A 19 6.91 -0.54 2.21
C ALA A 19 6.12 0.74 1.90
N GLY A 20 5.16 1.05 2.75
CA GLY A 20 4.45 2.33 2.76
C GLY A 20 4.54 2.96 4.15
N VAL A 21 4.73 4.28 4.20
CA VAL A 21 4.70 5.04 5.46
C VAL A 21 3.90 6.32 5.27
N ILE A 22 3.10 6.65 6.27
CA ILE A 22 2.34 7.90 6.34
C ILE A 22 2.74 8.67 7.60
N ASN A 23 2.97 9.96 7.45
CA ASN A 23 3.02 10.92 8.53
C ASN A 23 1.70 11.70 8.54
N ALA A 24 0.74 11.24 9.35
CA ALA A 24 -0.59 11.84 9.41
C ALA A 24 -0.56 13.31 9.86
N ASN A 25 0.37 13.69 10.74
CA ASN A 25 0.50 15.05 11.24
C ASN A 25 1.00 16.02 10.16
N ALA A 26 1.91 15.56 9.28
CA ALA A 26 2.45 16.37 8.19
C ALA A 26 1.65 16.24 6.89
N GLY A 27 0.73 15.28 6.79
CA GLY A 27 0.01 14.97 5.55
C GLY A 27 0.92 14.44 4.44
N GLU A 28 1.99 13.71 4.82
CA GLU A 28 3.00 13.21 3.88
C GLU A 28 3.00 11.68 3.86
N ALA A 29 3.24 11.09 2.69
CA ALA A 29 3.42 9.65 2.57
C ALA A 29 4.52 9.30 1.56
N TRP A 30 5.10 8.13 1.76
CA TRP A 30 6.09 7.55 0.85
C TRP A 30 5.76 6.10 0.55
N LEU A 31 6.01 5.71 -0.69
CA LEU A 31 6.06 4.31 -1.11
C LEU A 31 7.52 3.96 -1.46
N GLY A 32 7.96 2.80 -1.02
CA GLY A 32 9.28 2.27 -1.27
C GLY A 32 9.23 0.82 -1.73
N ILE A 33 10.19 0.45 -2.58
CA ILE A 33 10.41 -0.92 -3.04
C ILE A 33 11.90 -1.18 -3.24
N VAL A 34 12.35 -2.38 -2.87
CA VAL A 34 13.64 -2.94 -3.29
C VAL A 34 13.38 -4.19 -4.11
N ARG A 35 13.99 -4.23 -5.29
CA ARG A 35 14.00 -5.33 -6.25
C ARG A 35 15.44 -5.76 -6.46
N ARG A 36 15.64 -6.92 -7.10
CA ARG A 36 16.95 -7.41 -7.52
C ARG A 36 17.80 -6.37 -8.28
N ASP A 37 17.15 -5.50 -9.04
CA ASP A 37 17.79 -4.55 -9.95
C ASP A 37 17.72 -3.08 -9.51
N ALA A 38 16.97 -2.75 -8.44
CA ALA A 38 16.67 -1.37 -8.09
C ALA A 38 16.20 -1.18 -6.65
N LEU A 39 16.53 -0.02 -6.07
CA LEU A 39 15.92 0.51 -4.85
C LEU A 39 15.27 1.86 -5.16
N LEU A 40 13.96 1.96 -4.96
CA LEU A 40 13.17 3.16 -5.26
C LEU A 40 12.38 3.59 -4.02
N VAL A 41 12.42 4.88 -3.69
CA VAL A 41 11.58 5.50 -2.66
C VAL A 41 11.06 6.82 -3.20
N ARG A 42 9.75 7.02 -3.15
CA ARG A 42 9.10 8.22 -3.70
C ARG A 42 8.07 8.78 -2.72
N LYS A 43 8.07 10.11 -2.58
CA LYS A 43 7.01 10.83 -1.88
C LYS A 43 5.75 10.85 -2.75
N MET A 44 4.60 10.55 -2.16
CA MET A 44 3.31 10.55 -2.84
C MET A 44 2.54 11.83 -2.51
N THR A 45 1.89 12.41 -3.53
CA THR A 45 1.10 13.63 -3.38
C THR A 45 -0.30 13.27 -2.89
N LEU A 46 -0.51 13.30 -1.56
CA LEU A 46 -1.80 12.92 -0.97
C LEU A 46 -2.91 13.94 -1.28
N LYS A 47 -4.08 13.44 -1.65
CA LYS A 47 -5.33 14.21 -1.77
C LYS A 47 -6.46 13.47 -1.05
N PRO A 48 -7.39 14.18 -0.38
CA PRO A 48 -8.57 13.55 0.19
C PRO A 48 -9.37 12.79 -0.87
N GLY A 49 -9.80 11.57 -0.55
CA GLY A 49 -10.55 10.72 -1.49
C GLY A 49 -9.70 9.89 -2.45
N GLN A 50 -8.38 10.01 -2.39
CA GLN A 50 -7.43 9.30 -3.24
C GLN A 50 -6.59 8.31 -2.41
N LEU A 51 -6.27 7.16 -2.98
CA LEU A 51 -5.21 6.29 -2.48
C LEU A 51 -4.13 6.10 -3.57
N PHE A 52 -2.92 5.75 -3.14
CA PHE A 52 -1.87 5.18 -4.00
C PHE A 52 -1.49 3.80 -3.49
N TYR A 53 -1.02 2.93 -4.39
CA TYR A 53 -0.62 1.59 -4.04
C TYR A 53 0.64 1.14 -4.78
N ILE A 54 1.22 0.05 -4.30
CA ILE A 54 2.34 -0.66 -4.90
C ILE A 54 2.20 -2.14 -4.57
N SER A 55 2.63 -3.02 -5.47
CA SER A 55 2.62 -4.47 -5.28
C SER A 55 4.00 -5.07 -5.55
N THR A 56 4.19 -6.32 -5.14
CA THR A 56 5.40 -7.09 -5.45
C THR A 56 5.48 -7.46 -6.93
N TYR A 57 4.33 -7.68 -7.59
CA TYR A 57 4.23 -8.10 -8.99
C TYR A 57 3.42 -7.12 -9.83
N GLU A 58 3.77 -6.98 -11.11
CA GLU A 58 3.19 -6.06 -12.11
C GLU A 58 3.33 -4.56 -11.77
N HIS A 59 2.70 -4.09 -10.69
CA HIS A 59 2.73 -2.68 -10.27
C HIS A 59 3.87 -2.43 -9.27
N CYS A 60 5.09 -2.76 -9.69
CA CYS A 60 6.27 -2.89 -8.83
C CYS A 60 7.22 -1.66 -8.87
N TYR A 61 6.65 -0.45 -8.93
CA TYR A 61 7.41 0.80 -8.76
C TYR A 61 6.50 1.94 -8.27
N PRO A 62 7.02 2.91 -7.49
CA PRO A 62 6.21 4.04 -7.02
C PRO A 62 5.77 4.96 -8.17
N CYS A 63 4.47 5.01 -8.43
CA CYS A 63 3.88 5.75 -9.55
C CYS A 63 2.61 6.48 -9.12
N GLU A 64 2.42 7.74 -9.54
CA GLU A 64 1.15 8.44 -9.31
C GLU A 64 0.00 7.88 -10.15
N GLY A 65 0.29 7.12 -11.21
CA GLY A 65 -0.74 6.40 -11.99
C GLY A 65 -1.25 5.12 -11.31
N PHE A 66 -0.58 4.63 -10.26
CA PHE A 66 -1.08 3.54 -9.42
C PHE A 66 -1.89 4.13 -8.27
N SER A 67 -3.07 4.64 -8.62
CA SER A 67 -4.00 5.31 -7.72
C SER A 67 -5.43 4.80 -7.87
N ASP A 68 -6.25 5.07 -6.85
CA ASP A 68 -7.71 5.05 -6.94
C ASP A 68 -8.24 6.42 -6.48
N GLU A 69 -8.89 7.15 -7.38
CA GLU A 69 -9.44 8.49 -7.12
C GLU A 69 -10.79 8.47 -6.39
N LYS A 70 -11.33 7.28 -6.08
CA LYS A 70 -12.64 7.10 -5.43
C LYS A 70 -12.52 6.35 -4.10
N PHE A 71 -11.39 6.48 -3.42
CA PHE A 71 -11.19 5.88 -2.11
C PHE A 71 -11.95 6.63 -1.00
N ASN A 72 -12.98 6.00 -0.43
CA ASN A 72 -13.85 6.66 0.55
C ASN A 72 -14.10 5.83 1.82
N ALA A 73 -13.21 4.90 2.15
CA ALA A 73 -13.31 4.12 3.39
C ALA A 73 -13.34 5.04 4.62
N LYS A 74 -14.23 4.73 5.58
CA LYS A 74 -14.44 5.51 6.82
C LYS A 74 -14.10 4.74 8.10
N SER A 75 -13.62 3.52 7.96
CA SER A 75 -13.13 2.67 9.04
C SER A 75 -12.01 1.78 8.52
N ALA A 76 -11.19 1.25 9.42
CA ALA A 76 -10.16 0.28 9.05
C ALA A 76 -10.78 -0.97 8.42
N ALA A 77 -11.95 -1.39 8.90
CA ALA A 77 -12.71 -2.49 8.30
C ALA A 77 -13.09 -2.20 6.84
N ALA A 78 -13.64 -1.02 6.55
CA ALA A 78 -13.98 -0.63 5.18
C ALA A 78 -12.72 -0.49 4.29
N GLY A 79 -11.58 -0.12 4.87
CA GLY A 79 -10.29 -0.13 4.16
C GLY A 79 -9.86 -1.54 3.75
N CYS A 80 -10.07 -2.53 4.62
CA CYS A 80 -9.85 -3.94 4.28
C CYS A 80 -10.79 -4.41 3.16
N ASP A 81 -12.08 -4.07 3.24
CA ASP A 81 -13.04 -4.44 2.21
C ASP A 81 -12.67 -3.80 0.86
N HIS A 82 -12.18 -2.55 0.86
CA HIS A 82 -11.72 -1.87 -0.37
C HIS A 82 -10.52 -2.55 -1.03
N ILE A 83 -9.50 -2.97 -0.27
CA ILE A 83 -8.32 -3.64 -0.86
C ILE A 83 -8.62 -5.08 -1.32
N ILE A 84 -9.61 -5.75 -0.73
CA ILE A 84 -10.01 -7.12 -1.10
C ILE A 84 -10.76 -7.14 -2.43
N SER A 85 -11.72 -6.24 -2.62
CA SER A 85 -12.65 -6.32 -3.76
C SER A 85 -13.20 -4.98 -4.24
N GLY A 86 -12.68 -3.86 -3.72
CA GLY A 86 -13.17 -2.52 -4.04
C GLY A 86 -12.30 -1.78 -5.07
N GLY A 87 -12.96 -0.91 -5.83
CA GLY A 87 -12.29 0.07 -6.69
C GLY A 87 -11.31 -0.56 -7.66
N VAL A 88 -10.09 -0.04 -7.73
CA VAL A 88 -9.06 -0.60 -8.62
C VAL A 88 -8.65 -2.02 -8.26
N PHE A 89 -8.90 -2.49 -7.03
CA PHE A 89 -8.48 -3.81 -6.57
C PHE A 89 -9.38 -4.94 -7.04
N GLU A 90 -10.60 -4.64 -7.54
CA GLU A 90 -11.52 -5.65 -8.10
C GLU A 90 -10.90 -6.43 -9.27
N GLN A 91 -9.97 -5.81 -10.01
CA GLN A 91 -9.27 -6.46 -11.13
C GLN A 91 -8.07 -7.33 -10.70
N PHE A 92 -7.70 -7.30 -9.41
CA PHE A 92 -6.58 -8.08 -8.88
C PHE A 92 -7.08 -9.47 -8.49
N THR A 93 -6.30 -10.48 -8.81
CA THR A 93 -6.68 -11.88 -8.61
C THR A 93 -6.08 -12.45 -7.33
N ASN A 94 -6.68 -13.54 -6.86
CA ASN A 94 -6.23 -14.30 -5.68
C ASN A 94 -6.24 -13.49 -4.36
N PRO A 95 -7.31 -12.73 -4.02
CA PRO A 95 -7.41 -12.14 -2.69
C PRO A 95 -7.49 -13.25 -1.64
N VAL A 96 -6.77 -13.08 -0.53
CA VAL A 96 -6.74 -14.04 0.59
C VAL A 96 -7.21 -13.38 1.87
N THR A 97 -6.57 -12.27 2.25
CA THR A 97 -6.83 -11.54 3.49
C THR A 97 -6.30 -10.11 3.37
N ALA A 98 -6.80 -9.21 4.20
CA ALA A 98 -6.34 -7.83 4.30
C ALA A 98 -6.25 -7.38 5.75
N ALA A 99 -5.35 -6.42 5.99
CA ALA A 99 -5.23 -5.69 7.24
C ALA A 99 -5.14 -4.19 6.94
N CYS A 100 -5.73 -3.37 7.80
CA CYS A 100 -5.73 -1.92 7.65
C CYS A 100 -5.53 -1.24 9.00
N ALA A 101 -4.76 -0.15 9.00
CA ALA A 101 -4.68 0.81 10.08
C ALA A 101 -5.23 2.15 9.58
N MET A 102 -6.19 2.74 10.29
CA MET A 102 -6.80 4.01 9.94
C MET A 102 -6.62 5.03 11.06
N PHE A 103 -6.02 6.17 10.74
CA PHE A 103 -5.90 7.30 11.66
C PHE A 103 -7.23 8.07 11.71
N GLY A 104 -7.82 8.17 12.90
CA GLY A 104 -9.02 8.95 13.18
C GLY A 104 -8.83 9.86 14.39
N ALA A 105 -9.88 10.60 14.76
CA ALA A 105 -9.83 11.56 15.86
C ALA A 105 -9.54 10.90 17.23
N SER A 106 -9.91 9.63 17.41
CA SER A 106 -9.72 8.85 18.63
C SER A 106 -8.42 8.04 18.66
N GLY A 107 -7.55 8.18 17.66
CA GLY A 107 -6.32 7.40 17.51
C GLY A 107 -6.32 6.51 16.27
N ILE A 108 -5.60 5.39 16.34
CA ILE A 108 -5.47 4.45 15.22
C ILE A 108 -6.45 3.29 15.43
N GLU A 109 -7.36 3.08 14.47
CA GLU A 109 -8.19 1.89 14.36
C GLU A 109 -7.45 0.82 13.56
N PHE A 110 -7.54 -0.45 13.99
CA PHE A 110 -7.00 -1.59 13.26
C PHE A 110 -8.12 -2.57 12.88
N ALA A 111 -8.03 -3.15 11.69
CA ALA A 111 -8.92 -4.23 11.27
C ALA A 111 -8.17 -5.28 10.45
N VAL A 112 -8.74 -6.49 10.43
CA VAL A 112 -8.36 -7.59 9.55
C VAL A 112 -9.62 -8.21 8.94
N ARG A 113 -9.52 -8.70 7.69
CA ARG A 113 -10.61 -9.36 6.95
C ARG A 113 -10.05 -10.49 6.11
N ASN A 114 -10.75 -11.62 6.08
CA ASN A 114 -10.53 -12.64 5.06
C ASN A 114 -11.39 -12.31 3.84
N ALA A 115 -10.89 -12.63 2.65
CA ALA A 115 -11.59 -12.45 1.39
C ALA A 115 -12.76 -13.43 1.23
#